data_AF-R7L5X4-F1
#
_entry.id   AF-R7L5X4-F1
#
_cell.length_a   1.000
_cell.length_b   1.000
_cell.length_c   1.000
_cell.angle_alpha   90.00
_cell.angle_beta   90.00
_cell.angle_gamma   90.00
#
_symmetry.space_group_name_H-M   'P 1'
#
loop_
_entity.id
_entity.type
_entity.pdbx_description
1 polymer ?
#
loop_
_entity_poly.entity_id
_entity_poly.type
_entity_poly.pdbx_seq_one_letter_code
_entity_poly.pdbx_strand_id
1 'polypeptide(L)'
;MKYCASKYLFVIAYAAASSSLFAALEDVNKMYGNENILWSSSGSWQNKEVPLPPNSNTAYIANEWNSISMSVDGDYTVGKIGSNSDTGYNNNGVFTYNMSGTAADGANGSINIDAAQNDSGSNAAIDIGLQGRSKAEIYDQNVVFSGGTVTIFDSSNPDRQLGVFVNSNITDLTQDYTKSLTFDSQTTLNSYNDIEFGTNTGGAEYRTLCINLFGNTNVLKQGDDSSIEYKTVEFSGGDGSSAYTNAVINIGDSAAGTKFLSGSVKQYAAVDVNVLGTMNVMGDYFINQASGIRTKFNVASGGKFEMATPAAGTEIKFTANNADIEIAGNFIITHDTSTKGAADGLYNSKMTVKNGGNVLITSGNNGDVSLALGANSVLEVEEGGLVTVSKQLRIYGNNARVILHQENGLRSQEYNGKWKIIIGGVYSDVYVDLYANQDLYGISFWGDESAGNTTTLHLTLGENLTSLTLDTLVADGDTLTEYRLIDITGFKNNTIFVKSKNDEDLLSSISADGFKDFYWEETDGGWYLNAIAVPEPAFFASAFGLLALALALGRRRAS
;
A
#
# COMPACT_ATOMS: atom_id res chain seq x y z
N MET A 1 -7.41 -8.57 10.95
CA MET A 1 -6.28 -8.17 10.08
C MET A 1 -4.91 -8.77 10.48
N LYS A 2 -4.75 -9.53 11.57
CA LYS A 2 -3.47 -10.20 11.94
C LYS A 2 -3.35 -11.68 11.48
N TYR A 3 -4.29 -12.24 10.73
CA TYR A 3 -4.43 -13.71 10.64
C TYR A 3 -3.50 -14.42 9.63
N CYS A 4 -3.23 -13.91 8.41
CA CYS A 4 -2.38 -14.63 7.44
C CYS A 4 -0.88 -14.63 7.83
N ALA A 5 -0.31 -13.49 8.27
CA ALA A 5 1.11 -13.42 8.65
C ALA A 5 1.40 -14.00 10.05
N SER A 6 0.52 -13.82 11.06
CA SER A 6 0.81 -14.31 12.41
C SER A 6 0.71 -15.82 12.56
N LYS A 7 -0.16 -16.49 11.79
CA LYS A 7 -0.19 -17.97 11.74
C LYS A 7 1.07 -18.52 11.04
N TYR A 8 1.54 -17.89 9.94
CA TYR A 8 2.76 -18.32 9.25
C TYR A 8 4.04 -18.06 10.08
N LEU A 9 4.14 -16.92 10.77
CA LEU A 9 5.28 -16.65 11.67
C LEU A 9 5.28 -17.60 12.87
N PHE A 10 4.10 -18.00 13.37
CA PHE A 10 3.99 -19.05 14.39
C PHE A 10 4.44 -20.41 13.86
N VAL A 11 4.14 -20.78 12.61
CA VAL A 11 4.54 -22.06 12.01
C VAL A 11 6.04 -22.12 11.73
N ILE A 12 6.65 -21.04 11.24
CA ILE A 12 8.11 -20.97 11.01
C ILE A 12 8.88 -20.90 12.34
N ALA A 13 8.38 -20.16 13.34
CA ALA A 13 8.98 -20.13 14.67
C ALA A 13 8.79 -21.44 15.47
N TYR A 14 7.68 -22.19 15.26
CA TYR A 14 7.48 -23.50 15.89
C TYR A 14 8.27 -24.62 15.22
N ALA A 15 8.54 -24.55 13.91
CA ALA A 15 9.44 -25.50 13.24
C ALA A 15 10.88 -25.41 13.76
N ALA A 16 11.28 -24.25 14.32
CA ALA A 16 12.59 -24.04 14.94
C ALA A 16 12.63 -24.38 16.45
N ALA A 17 11.50 -24.62 17.12
CA ALA A 17 11.46 -24.86 18.55
C ALA A 17 10.29 -25.76 18.99
N SER A 18 10.54 -27.08 19.08
CA SER A 18 10.20 -27.96 20.23
C SER A 18 9.97 -29.41 19.80
N SER A 19 10.62 -30.32 20.52
CA SER A 19 10.56 -31.78 20.37
C SER A 19 9.26 -32.42 20.87
N SER A 20 8.30 -31.64 21.39
CA SER A 20 7.07 -32.15 22.02
C SER A 20 5.83 -32.16 21.11
N LEU A 21 5.91 -31.60 19.89
CA LEU A 21 4.83 -31.70 18.89
C LEU A 21 4.91 -32.98 18.05
N PHE A 22 6.05 -33.68 18.06
CA PHE A 22 6.25 -34.94 17.33
C PHE A 22 5.26 -36.04 17.75
N ALA A 23 4.79 -36.02 19.01
CA ALA A 23 3.80 -36.98 19.49
C ALA A 23 2.37 -36.70 18.99
N ALA A 24 2.02 -35.44 18.73
CA ALA A 24 0.72 -35.07 18.16
C ALA A 24 0.71 -35.13 16.62
N LEU A 25 1.86 -34.89 15.99
CA LEU A 25 2.07 -35.17 14.56
C LEU A 25 2.09 -36.67 14.26
N GLU A 26 2.57 -37.51 15.18
CA GLU A 26 2.56 -38.98 15.04
C GLU A 26 1.15 -39.55 14.89
N ASP A 27 0.15 -38.98 15.55
CA ASP A 27 -1.23 -39.48 15.47
C ASP A 27 -2.01 -38.94 14.24
N VAL A 28 -1.58 -37.81 13.66
CA VAL A 28 -2.07 -37.35 12.34
C VAL A 28 -1.39 -38.12 11.20
N ASN A 29 -0.09 -38.40 11.32
CA ASN A 29 0.69 -39.23 10.38
C ASN A 29 0.27 -40.72 10.37
N LYS A 30 -0.49 -41.19 11.37
CA LYS A 30 -1.04 -42.56 11.39
C LYS A 30 -2.34 -42.70 10.60
N MET A 31 -3.02 -41.62 10.24
CA MET A 31 -4.32 -41.69 9.52
C MET A 31 -4.20 -41.54 8.00
N TYR A 32 -3.09 -41.02 7.47
CA TYR A 32 -2.83 -40.88 6.03
C TYR A 32 -1.38 -41.24 5.73
N GLY A 33 -1.13 -42.04 4.70
CA GLY A 33 0.17 -42.65 4.43
C GLY A 33 1.31 -41.63 4.38
N ASN A 34 2.40 -41.93 5.09
CA ASN A 34 3.70 -41.23 5.13
C ASN A 34 4.45 -41.22 3.78
N GLU A 35 3.77 -41.29 2.64
CA GLU A 35 4.44 -41.41 1.35
C GLU A 35 4.74 -40.00 0.82
N ASN A 36 5.98 -39.55 1.00
CA ASN A 36 6.58 -38.56 0.10
C ASN A 36 6.55 -39.18 -1.30
N ILE A 37 5.63 -38.70 -2.13
CA ILE A 37 5.43 -39.27 -3.45
C ILE A 37 6.37 -38.57 -4.44
N LEU A 38 7.10 -39.33 -5.28
CA LEU A 38 7.95 -38.79 -6.36
C LEU A 38 7.12 -38.40 -7.58
N TRP A 39 7.38 -37.26 -8.20
CA TRP A 39 6.70 -36.83 -9.42
C TRP A 39 6.86 -37.84 -10.55
N SER A 40 8.04 -38.43 -10.71
CA SER A 40 8.31 -39.44 -11.74
C SER A 40 7.54 -40.76 -11.58
N SER A 41 6.98 -41.06 -10.39
CA SER A 41 6.36 -42.35 -10.12
C SER A 41 4.94 -42.45 -10.72
N SER A 42 4.63 -43.57 -11.36
CA SER A 42 3.30 -43.83 -11.93
C SER A 42 2.22 -43.97 -10.86
N GLY A 43 2.59 -44.27 -9.61
CA GLY A 43 1.67 -44.36 -8.47
C GLY A 43 1.24 -42.98 -7.93
N SER A 44 1.88 -41.92 -8.39
CA SER A 44 1.72 -40.56 -7.86
C SER A 44 0.54 -39.80 -8.42
N TRP A 45 -0.03 -40.31 -9.50
CA TRP A 45 -1.01 -39.60 -10.32
C TRP A 45 -2.26 -40.46 -10.44
N GLN A 46 -3.35 -39.99 -9.85
CA GLN A 46 -4.59 -40.77 -9.76
C GLN A 46 -5.51 -40.62 -10.98
N ASN A 47 -5.20 -39.70 -11.89
CA ASN A 47 -6.11 -39.33 -12.97
C ASN A 47 -5.72 -39.98 -14.31
N LYS A 48 -6.64 -40.78 -14.88
CA LYS A 48 -6.41 -41.58 -16.11
C LYS A 48 -6.32 -40.76 -17.40
N GLU A 49 -6.64 -39.47 -17.34
CA GLU A 49 -6.64 -38.57 -18.51
C GLU A 49 -5.31 -37.82 -18.70
N VAL A 50 -4.34 -37.97 -17.79
CA VAL A 50 -3.03 -37.30 -17.85
C VAL A 50 -1.92 -38.31 -18.18
N PRO A 51 -0.99 -38.02 -19.12
CA PRO A 51 0.18 -38.88 -19.37
C PRO A 51 1.04 -39.04 -18.11
N LEU A 52 1.58 -40.24 -17.88
CA LEU A 52 2.41 -40.54 -16.70
C LEU A 52 3.91 -40.69 -17.04
N PRO A 53 4.82 -40.02 -16.30
CA PRO A 53 4.54 -38.84 -15.46
C PRO A 53 4.13 -37.64 -16.34
N PRO A 54 3.36 -36.67 -15.81
CA PRO A 54 2.97 -35.49 -16.57
C PRO A 54 4.22 -34.67 -16.91
N ASN A 55 4.52 -34.62 -18.21
CA ASN A 55 5.62 -33.84 -18.78
C ASN A 55 5.31 -33.42 -20.23
N SER A 56 4.28 -32.60 -20.39
CA SER A 56 3.83 -32.03 -21.66
C SER A 56 3.08 -30.73 -21.38
N ASN A 57 3.20 -29.74 -22.26
CA ASN A 57 2.40 -28.51 -22.20
C ASN A 57 0.89 -28.73 -22.44
N THR A 58 0.48 -29.96 -22.76
CA THR A 58 -0.93 -30.39 -22.78
C THR A 58 -1.41 -31.01 -21.46
N ALA A 59 -0.49 -31.29 -20.53
CA ALA A 59 -0.82 -31.95 -19.27
C ALA A 59 -1.52 -30.97 -18.32
N TYR A 60 -2.76 -31.28 -17.94
CA TYR A 60 -3.46 -30.59 -16.85
C TYR A 60 -3.29 -31.39 -15.55
N ILE A 61 -2.63 -30.78 -14.57
CA ILE A 61 -2.47 -31.40 -13.26
C ILE A 61 -3.62 -30.99 -12.36
N ALA A 62 -4.59 -31.89 -12.19
CA ALA A 62 -5.58 -31.79 -11.13
C ALA A 62 -5.12 -32.63 -9.94
N ASN A 63 -4.70 -31.98 -8.86
CA ASN A 63 -4.24 -32.71 -7.70
C ASN A 63 -5.41 -33.14 -6.81
N GLU A 64 -5.54 -34.45 -6.67
CA GLU A 64 -6.35 -35.10 -5.64
C GLU A 64 -5.40 -35.53 -4.52
N TRP A 65 -5.31 -34.70 -3.47
CA TRP A 65 -4.32 -34.90 -2.41
C TRP A 65 -4.71 -36.04 -1.47
N ASN A 66 -4.24 -37.25 -1.76
CA ASN A 66 -4.19 -38.33 -0.78
C ASN A 66 -2.84 -38.36 -0.03
N SER A 67 -1.94 -37.42 -0.33
CA SER A 67 -0.66 -37.19 0.34
C SER A 67 -0.52 -35.73 0.78
N ILE A 68 0.41 -35.46 1.70
CA ILE A 68 0.72 -34.10 2.18
C ILE A 68 1.81 -33.41 1.35
N SER A 69 2.49 -34.15 0.48
CA SER A 69 3.64 -33.67 -0.28
C SER A 69 3.88 -34.47 -1.56
N MET A 70 4.53 -33.82 -2.52
CA MET A 70 5.07 -34.40 -3.73
C MET A 70 6.49 -33.87 -3.95
N SER A 71 7.46 -34.76 -4.12
CA SER A 71 8.83 -34.41 -4.45
C SER A 71 8.97 -34.31 -5.97
N VAL A 72 9.30 -33.12 -6.45
CA VAL A 72 9.53 -32.82 -7.87
C VAL A 72 10.97 -33.23 -8.21
N ASP A 73 11.16 -34.47 -8.65
CA ASP A 73 12.46 -35.13 -8.77
C ASP A 73 13.18 -34.90 -10.12
N GLY A 74 12.82 -33.82 -10.80
CA GLY A 74 13.39 -33.42 -12.09
C GLY A 74 12.81 -32.11 -12.61
N ASP A 75 12.99 -31.87 -13.90
CA ASP A 75 12.44 -30.72 -14.62
C ASP A 75 11.23 -31.15 -15.44
N TYR A 76 10.07 -30.60 -15.13
CA TYR A 76 8.80 -31.01 -15.75
C TYR A 76 8.09 -29.83 -16.39
N THR A 77 7.58 -30.03 -17.60
CA THR A 77 6.72 -29.07 -18.31
C THR A 77 5.28 -29.54 -18.27
N VAL A 78 4.35 -28.67 -17.90
CA VAL A 78 2.92 -28.93 -17.79
C VAL A 78 2.14 -27.78 -18.45
N GLY A 79 0.87 -28.00 -18.80
CA GLY A 79 0.01 -26.96 -19.37
C GLY A 79 -0.66 -26.08 -18.33
N LYS A 80 -1.08 -26.68 -17.21
CA LYS A 80 -1.77 -25.99 -16.11
C LYS A 80 -1.69 -26.83 -14.83
N ILE A 81 -1.64 -26.16 -13.68
CA ILE A 81 -1.84 -26.77 -12.36
C ILE A 81 -3.17 -26.31 -11.77
N GLY A 82 -3.94 -27.24 -11.24
CA GLY A 82 -5.16 -26.97 -10.49
C GLY A 82 -5.34 -27.86 -9.26
N SER A 83 -6.22 -27.44 -8.36
CA SER A 83 -6.75 -28.27 -7.27
C SER A 83 -8.21 -28.65 -7.57
N ASN A 84 -8.59 -29.91 -7.31
CA ASN A 84 -9.97 -30.37 -7.44
C ASN A 84 -10.86 -29.83 -6.29
N SER A 85 -12.18 -29.93 -6.44
CA SER A 85 -13.20 -29.48 -5.50
C SER A 85 -13.36 -30.32 -4.24
N ASP A 86 -12.93 -31.57 -4.28
CA ASP A 86 -12.99 -32.50 -3.13
C ASP A 86 -11.72 -32.38 -2.25
N THR A 87 -10.75 -31.57 -2.67
CA THR A 87 -9.48 -31.35 -1.97
C THR A 87 -9.74 -30.55 -0.69
N GLY A 88 -9.44 -31.14 0.48
CA GLY A 88 -9.64 -30.51 1.80
C GLY A 88 -11.04 -30.68 2.41
N TYR A 89 -11.91 -31.51 1.83
CA TYR A 89 -13.21 -31.84 2.43
C TYR A 89 -13.07 -32.63 3.75
N ASN A 90 -11.95 -33.35 3.92
CA ASN A 90 -11.79 -34.31 5.01
C ASN A 90 -10.75 -33.92 6.08
N ASN A 91 -9.98 -32.83 5.94
CA ASN A 91 -9.03 -32.34 6.96
C ASN A 91 -8.43 -30.95 6.65
N ASN A 92 -8.03 -30.21 7.70
CA ASN A 92 -7.06 -29.09 7.61
C ASN A 92 -5.76 -29.61 6.98
N GLY A 93 -5.34 -29.05 5.84
CA GLY A 93 -4.22 -29.61 5.08
C GLY A 93 -3.32 -28.56 4.44
N VAL A 94 -2.02 -28.84 4.47
CA VAL A 94 -1.01 -28.20 3.65
C VAL A 94 -0.52 -29.24 2.65
N PHE A 95 -0.60 -28.93 1.36
CA PHE A 95 0.04 -29.73 0.32
C PHE A 95 1.28 -29.03 -0.18
N THR A 96 2.40 -29.75 -0.25
CA THR A 96 3.70 -29.20 -0.63
C THR A 96 4.24 -29.84 -1.91
N TYR A 97 4.47 -29.03 -2.94
CA TYR A 97 5.41 -29.36 -4.01
C TYR A 97 6.82 -29.09 -3.49
N ASN A 98 7.49 -30.12 -3.02
CA ASN A 98 8.87 -30.05 -2.58
C ASN A 98 9.79 -30.18 -3.81
N MET A 99 10.48 -29.11 -4.15
CA MET A 99 11.48 -29.07 -5.22
C MET A 99 12.91 -28.97 -4.65
N SER A 100 13.08 -28.86 -3.32
CA SER A 100 14.41 -28.62 -2.75
C SER A 100 15.24 -29.90 -2.66
N GLY A 101 16.33 -29.96 -3.41
CA GLY A 101 17.27 -31.09 -3.41
C GLY A 101 16.64 -32.43 -3.79
N THR A 102 15.54 -32.41 -4.54
CA THR A 102 14.73 -33.59 -4.86
C THR A 102 15.16 -34.31 -6.13
N ALA A 103 15.96 -33.68 -7.00
CA ALA A 103 16.51 -34.34 -8.18
C ALA A 103 17.52 -35.44 -7.80
N ALA A 104 17.75 -36.40 -8.69
CA ALA A 104 18.61 -37.56 -8.42
C ALA A 104 20.07 -37.21 -8.08
N ASP A 105 20.56 -36.07 -8.56
CA ASP A 105 21.88 -35.51 -8.28
C ASP A 105 21.92 -34.58 -7.06
N GLY A 106 20.79 -34.42 -6.37
CA GLY A 106 20.62 -33.51 -5.24
C GLY A 106 20.37 -32.05 -5.65
N ALA A 107 20.16 -31.76 -6.94
CA ALA A 107 19.73 -30.45 -7.40
C ALA A 107 18.25 -30.18 -7.03
N ASN A 108 17.86 -28.90 -7.11
CA ASN A 108 16.45 -28.54 -6.98
C ASN A 108 15.69 -28.94 -8.25
N GLY A 109 14.47 -29.47 -8.10
CA GLY A 109 13.55 -29.68 -9.22
C GLY A 109 12.95 -28.38 -9.75
N SER A 110 12.30 -28.46 -10.91
CA SER A 110 11.60 -27.33 -11.51
C SER A 110 10.28 -27.71 -12.18
N ILE A 111 9.34 -26.76 -12.17
CA ILE A 111 8.06 -26.89 -12.87
C ILE A 111 7.90 -25.73 -13.85
N ASN A 112 7.79 -26.06 -15.13
CA ASN A 112 7.50 -25.14 -16.21
C ASN A 112 6.01 -25.27 -16.59
N ILE A 113 5.27 -24.18 -16.55
CA ILE A 113 3.86 -24.12 -16.94
C ILE A 113 3.79 -23.38 -18.28
N ASP A 114 3.65 -24.13 -19.36
CA ASP A 114 3.52 -23.62 -20.73
C ASP A 114 2.04 -23.67 -21.16
N ALA A 115 1.37 -22.52 -21.14
CA ALA A 115 -0.06 -22.40 -21.41
C ALA A 115 -0.45 -22.46 -22.90
N ALA A 116 0.51 -22.69 -23.81
CA ALA A 116 0.32 -22.66 -25.25
C ALA A 116 -0.73 -23.62 -25.82
N GLN A 117 -1.01 -24.72 -25.11
CA GLN A 117 -2.02 -25.71 -25.52
C GLN A 117 -3.21 -25.74 -24.56
N ASN A 118 -3.35 -24.71 -23.72
CA ASN A 118 -4.47 -24.57 -22.81
C ASN A 118 -5.65 -23.93 -23.58
N ASP A 119 -6.26 -24.73 -24.46
CA ASP A 119 -7.31 -24.35 -25.43
C ASP A 119 -8.67 -23.99 -24.80
N SER A 120 -8.79 -24.05 -23.47
CA SER A 120 -10.07 -23.92 -22.76
C SER A 120 -10.59 -22.47 -22.63
N GLY A 121 -9.90 -21.49 -23.22
CA GLY A 121 -10.24 -20.06 -23.06
C GLY A 121 -9.98 -19.50 -21.66
N SER A 122 -9.44 -20.31 -20.73
CA SER A 122 -9.02 -19.89 -19.40
C SER A 122 -7.58 -19.37 -19.42
N ASN A 123 -7.34 -18.18 -18.89
CA ASN A 123 -5.99 -17.63 -18.72
C ASN A 123 -5.24 -18.23 -17.51
N ALA A 124 -5.85 -19.13 -16.74
CA ALA A 124 -5.25 -19.65 -15.52
C ALA A 124 -4.12 -20.66 -15.79
N ALA A 125 -2.90 -20.29 -15.41
CA ALA A 125 -1.73 -21.18 -15.35
C ALA A 125 -1.72 -21.98 -14.04
N ILE A 126 -2.08 -21.35 -12.93
CA ILE A 126 -2.30 -21.99 -11.63
C ILE A 126 -3.70 -21.62 -11.14
N ASP A 127 -4.50 -22.60 -10.76
CA ASP A 127 -5.89 -22.40 -10.33
C ASP A 127 -6.22 -23.25 -9.10
N ILE A 128 -6.08 -22.65 -7.92
CA ILE A 128 -6.39 -23.31 -6.65
C ILE A 128 -7.85 -23.00 -6.30
N GLY A 129 -8.78 -23.78 -6.84
CA GLY A 129 -10.22 -23.63 -6.67
C GLY A 129 -10.88 -24.70 -5.80
N LEU A 130 -12.04 -24.36 -5.23
CA LEU A 130 -13.08 -25.34 -4.83
C LEU A 130 -14.27 -25.19 -5.79
N GLN A 131 -14.56 -26.24 -6.57
CA GLN A 131 -15.71 -26.28 -7.47
C GLN A 131 -16.83 -27.18 -6.93
N GLY A 132 -17.78 -26.60 -6.19
CA GLY A 132 -19.12 -27.15 -6.02
C GLY A 132 -19.25 -28.54 -5.37
N ARG A 133 -19.47 -28.56 -4.05
CA ARG A 133 -20.48 -29.40 -3.37
C ARG A 133 -20.99 -28.67 -2.13
N SER A 134 -22.28 -28.82 -1.81
CA SER A 134 -22.83 -28.34 -0.54
C SER A 134 -22.47 -29.33 0.58
N LYS A 135 -21.82 -28.85 1.66
CA LYS A 135 -22.13 -29.18 3.08
C LYS A 135 -21.00 -28.86 4.10
N ALA A 136 -21.46 -28.27 5.20
CA ALA A 136 -21.16 -28.41 6.64
C ALA A 136 -19.76 -28.14 7.23
N GLU A 137 -18.64 -28.53 6.61
CA GLU A 137 -17.31 -28.37 7.24
C GLU A 137 -16.24 -28.02 6.18
N ILE A 138 -15.71 -26.80 6.23
CA ILE A 138 -14.65 -26.33 5.32
C ILE A 138 -13.43 -25.94 6.14
N TYR A 139 -12.32 -26.62 5.88
CA TYR A 139 -11.05 -26.49 6.59
C TYR A 139 -10.12 -25.47 5.90
N ASP A 140 -9.07 -25.03 6.62
CA ASP A 140 -7.99 -24.22 6.03
C ASP A 140 -7.28 -25.06 4.94
N GLN A 141 -7.00 -24.46 3.78
CA GLN A 141 -6.38 -25.14 2.63
C GLN A 141 -5.18 -24.37 2.11
N ASN A 142 -4.02 -25.03 2.06
CA ASN A 142 -2.78 -24.35 1.70
C ASN A 142 -2.00 -25.17 0.67
N VAL A 143 -1.64 -24.53 -0.44
CA VAL A 143 -0.69 -25.06 -1.42
C VAL A 143 0.64 -24.35 -1.23
N VAL A 144 1.72 -25.11 -1.13
CA VAL A 144 3.07 -24.58 -0.97
C VAL A 144 3.94 -25.13 -2.10
N PHE A 145 4.54 -24.24 -2.88
CA PHE A 145 5.72 -24.53 -3.67
C PHE A 145 6.92 -24.24 -2.78
N SER A 146 7.79 -25.24 -2.60
CA SER A 146 8.92 -25.18 -1.68
C SER A 146 10.24 -25.52 -2.35
N GLY A 147 11.17 -24.56 -2.34
CA GLY A 147 12.43 -24.66 -3.07
C GLY A 147 12.29 -24.58 -4.60
N GLY A 148 13.41 -24.68 -5.31
CA GLY A 148 13.43 -24.80 -6.77
C GLY A 148 12.82 -23.62 -7.54
N THR A 149 12.35 -23.91 -8.76
CA THR A 149 11.88 -22.89 -9.71
C THR A 149 10.53 -23.27 -10.30
N VAL A 150 9.60 -22.32 -10.30
CA VAL A 150 8.34 -22.37 -11.05
C VAL A 150 8.41 -21.32 -12.15
N THR A 151 8.19 -21.69 -13.41
CA THR A 151 8.23 -20.77 -14.55
C THR A 151 6.89 -20.79 -15.27
N ILE A 152 6.28 -19.63 -15.52
CA ILE A 152 4.98 -19.49 -16.19
C ILE A 152 5.14 -18.74 -17.51
N PHE A 153 4.73 -19.35 -18.61
CA PHE A 153 4.78 -18.73 -19.93
C PHE A 153 3.74 -19.33 -20.89
N ASP A 154 3.54 -18.69 -22.04
CA ASP A 154 2.82 -19.24 -23.16
C ASP A 154 3.73 -19.21 -24.39
N SER A 155 4.24 -20.38 -24.78
CA SER A 155 5.18 -20.51 -25.91
C SER A 155 4.56 -20.18 -27.27
N SER A 156 3.22 -20.13 -27.36
CA SER A 156 2.49 -19.76 -28.57
C SER A 156 2.11 -18.28 -28.62
N ASN A 157 1.94 -17.64 -27.46
CA ASN A 157 1.53 -16.25 -27.33
C ASN A 157 2.21 -15.54 -26.14
N PRO A 158 3.39 -14.93 -26.35
CA PRO A 158 4.13 -14.21 -25.31
C PRO A 158 3.45 -12.95 -24.74
N ASP A 159 2.38 -12.48 -25.38
CA ASP A 159 1.63 -11.28 -24.96
C ASP A 159 0.32 -11.63 -24.26
N ARG A 160 -0.01 -12.92 -24.12
CA ARG A 160 -1.16 -13.37 -23.34
C ARG A 160 -0.94 -13.05 -21.86
N GLN A 161 -1.94 -12.47 -21.19
CA GLN A 161 -1.96 -12.41 -19.73
C GLN A 161 -2.30 -13.78 -19.15
N LEU A 162 -1.46 -14.29 -18.24
CA LEU A 162 -1.65 -15.57 -17.55
C LEU A 162 -1.99 -15.35 -16.09
N GLY A 163 -2.76 -16.25 -15.50
CA GLY A 163 -3.32 -16.07 -14.17
C GLY A 163 -2.85 -17.11 -13.16
N VAL A 164 -2.59 -16.64 -11.94
CA VAL A 164 -2.36 -17.43 -10.74
C VAL A 164 -3.49 -17.11 -9.77
N PHE A 165 -4.41 -18.04 -9.64
CA PHE A 165 -5.67 -17.80 -8.95
C PHE A 165 -5.84 -18.63 -7.70
N VAL A 166 -6.38 -18.01 -6.66
CA VAL A 166 -6.95 -18.69 -5.50
C VAL A 166 -8.45 -18.40 -5.48
N ASN A 167 -9.25 -19.44 -5.74
CA ASN A 167 -10.67 -19.31 -6.01
C ASN A 167 -11.52 -20.02 -4.97
N SER A 168 -12.68 -19.44 -4.66
CA SER A 168 -13.73 -20.10 -3.88
C SER A 168 -15.13 -19.75 -4.39
N ASN A 169 -15.85 -20.79 -4.83
CA ASN A 169 -17.25 -20.70 -5.26
C ASN A 169 -18.23 -21.25 -4.21
N ILE A 170 -17.84 -21.31 -2.94
CA ILE A 170 -18.73 -21.72 -1.87
C ILE A 170 -19.67 -20.56 -1.53
N THR A 171 -20.97 -20.86 -1.46
CA THR A 171 -22.05 -19.91 -1.15
C THR A 171 -22.58 -20.06 0.29
N ASP A 172 -22.51 -21.26 0.87
CA ASP A 172 -23.09 -21.57 2.18
C ASP A 172 -21.99 -22.01 3.17
N LEU A 173 -21.42 -21.06 3.89
CA LEU A 173 -20.39 -21.31 4.92
C LEU A 173 -21.02 -21.44 6.31
N THR A 174 -20.58 -22.44 7.07
CA THR A 174 -20.89 -22.61 8.50
C THR A 174 -19.78 -22.10 9.42
N GLN A 175 -18.59 -21.81 8.87
CA GLN A 175 -17.41 -21.32 9.58
C GLN A 175 -16.45 -20.55 8.67
N ASP A 176 -15.59 -19.71 9.28
CA ASP A 176 -14.49 -19.02 8.61
C ASP A 176 -13.40 -20.00 8.19
N TYR A 177 -12.75 -19.75 7.05
CA TYR A 177 -11.58 -20.51 6.61
C TYR A 177 -10.61 -19.65 5.80
N THR A 178 -9.38 -20.12 5.69
CA THR A 178 -8.30 -19.52 4.90
C THR A 178 -7.91 -20.45 3.76
N LYS A 179 -7.79 -19.90 2.56
CA LYS A 179 -7.10 -20.54 1.44
C LYS A 179 -5.81 -19.79 1.16
N SER A 180 -4.71 -20.52 0.98
CA SER A 180 -3.48 -19.90 0.51
C SER A 180 -2.77 -20.67 -0.60
N LEU A 181 -2.15 -19.90 -1.48
CA LEU A 181 -1.11 -20.36 -2.39
C LEU A 181 0.19 -19.67 -1.99
N THR A 182 1.23 -20.44 -1.72
CA THR A 182 2.50 -19.93 -1.20
C THR A 182 3.65 -20.39 -2.07
N PHE A 183 4.46 -19.44 -2.51
CA PHE A 183 5.81 -19.66 -3.01
C PHE A 183 6.75 -19.29 -1.87
N ASP A 184 7.35 -20.29 -1.25
CA ASP A 184 8.14 -20.09 -0.04
C ASP A 184 9.42 -19.28 -0.30
N SER A 185 10.12 -18.92 0.78
CA SER A 185 11.35 -18.11 0.71
C SER A 185 12.50 -18.71 -0.12
N GLN A 186 12.43 -19.99 -0.49
CA GLN A 186 13.44 -20.70 -1.27
C GLN A 186 12.99 -20.97 -2.71
N THR A 187 11.75 -20.61 -3.06
CA THR A 187 11.18 -20.82 -4.39
C THR A 187 11.43 -19.60 -5.28
N THR A 188 11.80 -19.82 -6.53
CA THR A 188 11.81 -18.76 -7.56
C THR A 188 10.62 -18.92 -8.48
N LEU A 189 9.74 -17.93 -8.53
CA LEU A 189 8.65 -17.81 -9.50
C LEU A 189 9.10 -16.87 -10.63
N ASN A 190 9.15 -17.37 -11.85
CA ASN A 190 9.37 -16.57 -13.05
C ASN A 190 8.09 -16.53 -13.88
N SER A 191 7.81 -15.39 -14.53
CA SER A 191 6.85 -15.31 -15.61
C SER A 191 7.41 -14.53 -16.80
N TYR A 192 7.24 -15.08 -17.99
CA TYR A 192 7.64 -14.45 -19.26
C TYR A 192 6.50 -13.74 -20.00
N ASN A 193 5.31 -13.80 -19.42
CA ASN A 193 4.09 -13.18 -19.87
C ASN A 193 3.67 -12.10 -18.86
N ASP A 194 2.68 -11.27 -19.23
CA ASP A 194 1.96 -10.52 -18.20
C ASP A 194 1.26 -11.51 -17.26
N ILE A 195 1.26 -11.21 -15.96
CA ILE A 195 0.69 -12.12 -14.96
C ILE A 195 -0.37 -11.43 -14.10
N GLU A 196 -1.45 -12.13 -13.83
CA GLU A 196 -2.49 -11.75 -12.88
C GLU A 196 -2.39 -12.66 -11.65
N PHE A 197 -2.22 -12.07 -10.47
CA PHE A 197 -2.45 -12.76 -9.21
C PHE A 197 -3.84 -12.38 -8.72
N GLY A 198 -4.77 -13.32 -8.90
CA GLY A 198 -6.17 -13.05 -8.67
C GLY A 198 -6.78 -13.90 -7.57
N THR A 199 -7.82 -13.36 -6.94
CA THR A 199 -8.67 -14.12 -6.02
C THR A 199 -10.13 -13.97 -6.44
N ASN A 200 -10.83 -15.07 -6.71
CA ASN A 200 -12.24 -15.01 -7.14
C ASN A 200 -13.19 -15.60 -6.09
N THR A 201 -14.36 -14.98 -5.99
CA THR A 201 -15.38 -15.27 -4.98
C THR A 201 -16.76 -15.54 -5.61
N GLY A 202 -17.34 -16.70 -5.36
CA GLY A 202 -18.73 -17.03 -5.72
C GLY A 202 -19.81 -16.57 -4.72
N GLY A 203 -19.54 -15.60 -3.82
CA GLY A 203 -20.60 -14.91 -3.07
C GLY A 203 -20.80 -15.13 -1.55
N ALA A 204 -20.07 -16.03 -0.86
CA ALA A 204 -20.22 -16.16 0.61
C ALA A 204 -19.49 -15.07 1.43
N GLU A 205 -19.94 -14.86 2.68
CA GLU A 205 -19.58 -13.68 3.49
C GLU A 205 -18.33 -13.81 4.37
N TYR A 206 -17.67 -14.95 4.60
CA TYR A 206 -16.52 -14.96 5.54
C TYR A 206 -15.39 -15.92 5.14
N ARG A 207 -14.42 -15.42 4.38
CA ARG A 207 -13.19 -16.16 4.00
C ARG A 207 -11.99 -15.25 3.76
N THR A 208 -10.80 -15.80 3.93
CA THR A 208 -9.54 -15.14 3.56
C THR A 208 -8.86 -15.90 2.43
N LEU A 209 -8.58 -15.22 1.32
CA LEU A 209 -7.85 -15.78 0.17
C LEU A 209 -6.48 -15.11 0.12
N CYS A 210 -5.41 -15.89 0.29
CA CYS A 210 -4.04 -15.39 0.41
C CYS A 210 -3.16 -15.92 -0.74
N ILE A 211 -2.44 -15.02 -1.42
CA ILE A 211 -1.29 -15.38 -2.27
C ILE A 211 -0.04 -14.87 -1.58
N ASN A 212 0.90 -15.77 -1.29
CA ASN A 212 2.13 -15.46 -0.58
C ASN A 212 3.32 -15.64 -1.54
N LEU A 213 3.95 -14.53 -1.89
CA LEU A 213 5.14 -14.44 -2.73
C LEU A 213 6.34 -14.19 -1.81
N PHE A 214 6.78 -15.21 -1.06
CA PHE A 214 7.87 -15.08 -0.09
C PHE A 214 9.24 -15.35 -0.72
N GLY A 215 9.25 -16.12 -1.80
CA GLY A 215 10.42 -16.33 -2.63
C GLY A 215 10.64 -15.25 -3.68
N ASN A 216 11.59 -15.49 -4.57
CA ASN A 216 11.92 -14.58 -5.65
C ASN A 216 10.77 -14.59 -6.67
N THR A 217 10.22 -13.44 -7.04
CA THR A 217 9.22 -13.34 -8.12
C THR A 217 9.74 -12.40 -9.20
N ASN A 218 9.87 -12.89 -10.43
CA ASN A 218 10.38 -12.14 -11.56
C ASN A 218 9.37 -12.18 -12.72
N VAL A 219 8.90 -11.02 -13.15
CA VAL A 219 7.91 -10.87 -14.23
C VAL A 219 8.53 -10.00 -15.33
N LEU A 220 9.18 -10.68 -16.26
CA LEU A 220 10.05 -10.07 -17.27
C LEU A 220 10.01 -10.90 -18.55
N LYS A 221 10.17 -10.28 -19.71
CA LYS A 221 10.23 -11.00 -20.98
C LYS A 221 11.48 -11.88 -21.03
N GLN A 222 11.35 -13.06 -21.65
CA GLN A 222 12.50 -13.89 -21.98
C GLN A 222 13.34 -13.21 -23.08
N GLY A 223 14.63 -12.94 -22.82
CA GLY A 223 15.49 -12.29 -23.82
C GLY A 223 16.98 -12.48 -23.57
N ASP A 224 17.73 -12.56 -24.69
CA ASP A 224 19.18 -12.76 -24.75
C ASP A 224 19.93 -11.47 -24.31
N ASP A 225 20.26 -11.40 -23.01
CA ASP A 225 21.34 -10.63 -22.34
C ASP A 225 21.55 -9.13 -22.64
N SER A 226 20.75 -8.45 -23.47
CA SER A 226 21.05 -7.06 -23.87
C SER A 226 19.93 -6.03 -23.69
N SER A 227 18.68 -6.45 -23.44
CA SER A 227 17.62 -5.53 -22.98
C SER A 227 16.62 -6.25 -22.07
N ILE A 228 16.65 -5.95 -20.77
CA ILE A 228 15.63 -6.45 -19.84
C ILE A 228 14.33 -5.70 -20.13
N GLU A 229 13.34 -6.37 -20.72
CA GLU A 229 11.99 -5.86 -20.88
C GLU A 229 11.11 -6.42 -19.77
N TYR A 230 10.48 -5.55 -18.98
CA TYR A 230 9.67 -5.96 -17.83
C TYR A 230 8.20 -6.11 -18.22
N LYS A 231 7.51 -7.11 -17.64
CA LYS A 231 6.10 -7.42 -17.93
C LYS A 231 5.18 -6.87 -16.83
N THR A 232 3.90 -6.76 -17.12
CA THR A 232 2.91 -6.19 -16.20
C THR A 232 2.43 -7.23 -15.20
N VAL A 233 2.24 -6.79 -13.95
CA VAL A 233 1.54 -7.57 -12.92
C VAL A 233 0.19 -6.92 -12.62
N GLU A 234 -0.84 -7.75 -12.55
CA GLU A 234 -2.15 -7.37 -12.05
C GLU A 234 -2.44 -8.10 -10.74
N PHE A 235 -2.89 -7.35 -9.74
CA PHE A 235 -3.42 -7.85 -8.48
C PHE A 235 -4.93 -7.65 -8.50
N SER A 236 -5.69 -8.74 -8.51
CA SER A 236 -7.14 -8.71 -8.67
C SER A 236 -7.86 -9.50 -7.57
N GLY A 237 -9.05 -9.02 -7.24
CA GLY A 237 -9.94 -9.62 -6.26
C GLY A 237 -11.35 -9.67 -6.80
N GLY A 238 -12.21 -10.50 -6.20
CA GLY A 238 -13.62 -10.57 -6.58
C GLY A 238 -14.33 -9.22 -6.45
N ASP A 239 -15.47 -9.09 -7.15
CA ASP A 239 -16.22 -7.86 -7.48
C ASP A 239 -16.70 -6.97 -6.29
N GLY A 240 -16.20 -7.15 -5.07
CA GLY A 240 -16.43 -6.24 -3.94
C GLY A 240 -17.88 -6.14 -3.48
N SER A 241 -18.78 -7.00 -3.98
CA SER A 241 -20.20 -6.99 -3.64
C SER A 241 -20.49 -7.58 -2.24
N SER A 242 -19.53 -8.31 -1.66
CA SER A 242 -19.60 -8.80 -0.28
C SER A 242 -18.60 -8.03 0.59
N ALA A 243 -19.09 -7.31 1.59
CA ALA A 243 -18.31 -6.42 2.47
C ALA A 243 -17.28 -7.14 3.38
N TYR A 244 -17.00 -8.43 3.13
CA TYR A 244 -16.42 -9.33 4.12
C TYR A 244 -15.44 -10.37 3.56
N THR A 245 -15.13 -10.36 2.26
CA THR A 245 -14.01 -11.18 1.73
C THR A 245 -12.70 -10.40 1.80
N ASN A 246 -11.68 -10.99 2.45
CA ASN A 246 -10.33 -10.43 2.49
C ASN A 246 -9.44 -11.16 1.46
N ALA A 247 -9.25 -10.55 0.29
CA ALA A 247 -8.22 -10.94 -0.65
C ALA A 247 -6.89 -10.31 -0.22
N VAL A 248 -5.84 -11.10 -0.05
CA VAL A 248 -4.55 -10.61 0.44
C VAL A 248 -3.42 -11.14 -0.43
N ILE A 249 -2.52 -10.25 -0.84
CA ILE A 249 -1.27 -10.59 -1.50
C ILE A 249 -0.13 -10.14 -0.61
N ASN A 250 0.71 -11.09 -0.18
CA ASN A 250 1.87 -10.82 0.65
C ASN A 250 3.14 -10.97 -0.17
N ILE A 251 3.97 -9.93 -0.19
CA ILE A 251 5.29 -9.91 -0.81
C ILE A 251 6.32 -10.01 0.31
N GLY A 252 6.88 -11.20 0.49
CA GLY A 252 7.72 -11.55 1.63
C GLY A 252 9.18 -11.24 1.45
N ASP A 253 9.93 -11.49 2.52
CA ASP A 253 11.38 -11.44 2.54
C ASP A 253 11.96 -12.81 2.17
N SER A 254 12.98 -12.82 1.30
CA SER A 254 13.69 -14.03 0.90
C SER A 254 15.10 -14.02 1.51
N ALA A 255 15.55 -15.15 2.04
CA ALA A 255 16.90 -15.28 2.61
C ALA A 255 18.03 -15.03 1.59
N ALA A 256 17.71 -15.09 0.29
CA ALA A 256 18.64 -14.92 -0.83
C ALA A 256 18.64 -13.50 -1.43
N GLY A 257 17.82 -12.58 -0.92
CA GLY A 257 17.75 -11.21 -1.43
C GLY A 257 17.21 -11.12 -2.86
N THR A 258 15.95 -11.50 -3.09
CA THR A 258 15.17 -11.02 -4.26
C THR A 258 13.77 -10.54 -3.83
N LYS A 259 13.20 -9.73 -4.72
CA LYS A 259 12.60 -8.43 -4.38
C LYS A 259 11.28 -8.14 -5.12
N PHE A 260 10.55 -9.12 -5.65
CA PHE A 260 9.41 -8.93 -6.57
C PHE A 260 9.70 -7.90 -7.69
N LEU A 261 9.96 -8.37 -8.89
CA LEU A 261 10.35 -7.50 -10.01
C LEU A 261 9.30 -7.53 -11.12
N SER A 262 8.76 -6.36 -11.45
CA SER A 262 7.77 -6.19 -12.53
C SER A 262 8.01 -4.88 -13.28
N GLY A 263 7.37 -4.74 -14.45
CA GLY A 263 7.36 -3.51 -15.23
C GLY A 263 6.38 -2.52 -14.61
N SER A 264 5.09 -2.77 -14.80
CA SER A 264 4.03 -2.00 -14.15
C SER A 264 3.18 -2.90 -13.26
N VAL A 265 2.55 -2.31 -12.23
CA VAL A 265 1.62 -3.01 -11.35
C VAL A 265 0.28 -2.30 -11.35
N LYS A 266 -0.78 -3.10 -11.48
CA LYS A 266 -2.16 -2.64 -11.32
C LYS A 266 -2.82 -3.38 -10.18
N GLN A 267 -3.35 -2.65 -9.22
CA GLN A 267 -4.08 -3.20 -8.09
C GLN A 267 -5.55 -2.81 -8.21
N TYR A 268 -6.39 -3.81 -8.44
CA TYR A 268 -7.83 -3.68 -8.63
C TYR A 268 -8.60 -4.46 -7.58
N ALA A 269 -9.87 -4.07 -7.41
CA ALA A 269 -10.80 -4.68 -6.45
C ALA A 269 -10.28 -4.62 -4.99
N ALA A 270 -11.03 -5.22 -4.05
CA ALA A 270 -10.73 -5.18 -2.62
C ALA A 270 -9.57 -6.14 -2.22
N VAL A 271 -8.41 -5.99 -2.87
CA VAL A 271 -7.19 -6.76 -2.58
C VAL A 271 -6.25 -5.96 -1.69
N ASP A 272 -5.96 -6.45 -0.50
CA ASP A 272 -4.94 -5.88 0.37
C ASP A 272 -3.55 -6.39 -0.06
N VAL A 273 -2.63 -5.48 -0.37
CA VAL A 273 -1.24 -5.81 -0.72
C VAL A 273 -0.32 -5.45 0.46
N ASN A 274 0.46 -6.41 0.94
CA ASN A 274 1.43 -6.22 2.01
C ASN A 274 2.86 -6.47 1.52
N VAL A 275 3.67 -5.42 1.50
CA VAL A 275 5.11 -5.49 1.25
C VAL A 275 5.83 -5.71 2.58
N LEU A 276 6.19 -6.97 2.84
CA LEU A 276 6.91 -7.43 4.03
C LEU A 276 8.42 -7.53 3.77
N GLY A 277 8.82 -7.89 2.55
CA GLY A 277 10.21 -7.88 2.08
C GLY A 277 10.46 -6.70 1.14
N THR A 278 11.03 -6.96 -0.04
CA THR A 278 11.22 -5.91 -1.06
C THR A 278 10.27 -6.12 -2.25
N MET A 279 9.76 -5.03 -2.80
CA MET A 279 9.00 -4.95 -4.05
C MET A 279 9.63 -3.88 -4.95
N ASN A 280 10.15 -4.24 -6.13
CA ASN A 280 10.59 -3.27 -7.14
C ASN A 280 9.72 -3.26 -8.39
N VAL A 281 9.32 -2.06 -8.81
CA VAL A 281 8.50 -1.84 -9.99
C VAL A 281 9.24 -0.90 -10.94
N MET A 282 9.51 -1.38 -12.14
CA MET A 282 10.32 -0.70 -13.16
C MET A 282 9.43 0.10 -14.12
N GLY A 283 8.41 0.77 -13.60
CA GLY A 283 7.30 1.31 -14.37
C GLY A 283 6.21 1.88 -13.46
N ASP A 284 4.98 1.95 -13.98
CA ASP A 284 3.85 2.55 -13.27
C ASP A 284 3.31 1.66 -12.15
N TYR A 285 2.79 2.28 -11.10
CA TYR A 285 2.02 1.59 -10.07
C TYR A 285 0.66 2.28 -9.91
N PHE A 286 -0.40 1.56 -10.21
CA PHE A 286 -1.76 2.07 -10.19
C PHE A 286 -2.63 1.28 -9.22
N ILE A 287 -3.15 1.95 -8.20
CA ILE A 287 -4.22 1.43 -7.34
C ILE A 287 -5.52 2.07 -7.79
N ASN A 288 -6.48 1.27 -8.21
CA ASN A 288 -7.76 1.80 -8.63
C ASN A 288 -8.91 0.91 -8.23
N GLN A 289 -9.86 1.53 -7.55
CA GLN A 289 -11.09 0.88 -7.17
C GLN A 289 -12.30 1.69 -7.63
N ALA A 290 -13.27 0.98 -8.21
CA ALA A 290 -14.51 1.54 -8.73
C ALA A 290 -15.69 1.55 -7.72
N SER A 291 -15.58 0.87 -6.57
CA SER A 291 -16.67 0.73 -5.59
C SER A 291 -16.20 0.92 -4.14
N GLY A 292 -17.09 1.39 -3.25
CA GLY A 292 -16.79 2.10 -2.00
C GLY A 292 -16.08 1.39 -0.83
N ILE A 293 -15.21 0.39 -1.05
CA ILE A 293 -14.43 -0.28 0.02
C ILE A 293 -12.93 -0.07 -0.21
N ARG A 294 -12.32 0.98 0.35
CA ARG A 294 -10.92 1.31 0.04
C ARG A 294 -9.95 0.12 0.08
N THR A 295 -9.24 -0.10 -1.02
CA THR A 295 -8.21 -1.12 -1.18
C THR A 295 -6.98 -0.75 -0.34
N LYS A 296 -6.34 -1.72 0.36
CA LYS A 296 -5.16 -1.42 1.17
C LYS A 296 -3.84 -1.72 0.48
N PHE A 297 -2.87 -0.83 0.70
CA PHE A 297 -1.47 -1.05 0.36
C PHE A 297 -0.60 -0.73 1.56
N ASN A 298 0.15 -1.72 2.05
CA ASN A 298 0.94 -1.59 3.26
C ASN A 298 2.40 -1.93 2.99
N VAL A 299 3.31 -1.04 3.40
CA VAL A 299 4.74 -1.31 3.48
C VAL A 299 5.10 -1.49 4.94
N ALA A 300 5.31 -2.75 5.35
CA ALA A 300 5.56 -3.10 6.74
C ALA A 300 6.93 -2.61 7.21
N SER A 301 7.14 -2.56 8.54
CA SER A 301 8.45 -2.30 9.13
C SER A 301 9.47 -3.33 8.62
N GLY A 302 10.60 -2.85 8.10
CA GLY A 302 11.62 -3.68 7.43
C GLY A 302 11.34 -3.95 5.94
N GLY A 303 10.11 -3.74 5.49
CA GLY A 303 9.72 -3.82 4.09
C GLY A 303 10.21 -2.62 3.27
N LYS A 304 10.37 -2.84 1.96
CA LYS A 304 10.76 -1.82 0.99
C LYS A 304 9.93 -1.92 -0.28
N PHE A 305 9.22 -0.85 -0.62
CA PHE A 305 8.66 -0.62 -1.95
C PHE A 305 9.55 0.35 -2.71
N GLU A 306 9.90 0.04 -3.95
CA GLU A 306 10.77 0.84 -4.79
C GLU A 306 10.24 0.91 -6.23
N MET A 307 10.01 2.12 -6.73
CA MET A 307 9.73 2.38 -8.14
C MET A 307 10.90 3.09 -8.79
N ALA A 308 11.29 2.67 -9.99
CA ALA A 308 12.33 3.31 -10.77
C ALA A 308 12.05 3.21 -12.27
N THR A 309 12.56 4.16 -13.04
CA THR A 309 12.45 4.13 -14.51
C THR A 309 13.38 3.06 -15.09
N PRO A 310 12.93 2.21 -16.03
CA PRO A 310 13.77 1.17 -16.64
C PRO A 310 14.76 1.75 -17.66
N ALA A 311 14.45 2.93 -18.21
CA ALA A 311 15.25 3.64 -19.19
C ALA A 311 15.15 5.15 -18.96
N ALA A 312 16.19 5.87 -19.38
CA ALA A 312 16.18 7.32 -19.36
C ALA A 312 15.08 7.88 -20.28
N GLY A 313 14.39 8.93 -19.86
CA GLY A 313 13.29 9.56 -20.59
C GLY A 313 11.91 8.96 -20.31
N THR A 314 11.81 7.84 -19.59
CA THR A 314 10.52 7.23 -19.27
C THR A 314 9.88 7.93 -18.07
N GLU A 315 8.62 8.36 -18.22
CA GLU A 315 7.81 8.81 -17.10
C GLU A 315 7.21 7.59 -16.38
N ILE A 316 7.33 7.55 -15.05
CA ILE A 316 6.61 6.61 -14.20
C ILE A 316 5.66 7.38 -13.29
N LYS A 317 4.54 6.77 -12.91
CA LYS A 317 3.56 7.36 -12.00
C LYS A 317 3.13 6.38 -10.95
N PHE A 318 3.13 6.84 -9.70
CA PHE A 318 2.33 6.25 -8.64
C PHE A 318 0.99 6.97 -8.59
N THR A 319 -0.11 6.23 -8.71
CA THR A 319 -1.45 6.79 -8.58
C THR A 319 -2.31 5.88 -7.73
N ALA A 320 -2.88 6.44 -6.67
CA ALA A 320 -3.80 5.74 -5.81
C ALA A 320 -5.17 6.42 -5.83
N ASN A 321 -6.19 5.65 -6.20
CA ASN A 321 -7.58 6.08 -6.20
C ASN A 321 -8.41 5.18 -5.28
N ASN A 322 -9.06 5.78 -4.28
CA ASN A 322 -9.86 5.09 -3.28
C ASN A 322 -9.06 4.02 -2.50
N ALA A 323 -7.89 4.40 -1.95
CA ALA A 323 -6.99 3.49 -1.26
C ALA A 323 -6.67 3.93 0.18
N ASP A 324 -6.38 2.95 1.03
CA ASP A 324 -5.78 3.14 2.36
C ASP A 324 -4.32 2.63 2.31
N ILE A 325 -3.36 3.56 2.42
CA ILE A 325 -1.93 3.31 2.32
C ILE A 325 -1.28 3.46 3.70
N GLU A 326 -0.57 2.44 4.16
CA GLU A 326 0.18 2.49 5.42
C GLU A 326 1.67 2.24 5.17
N ILE A 327 2.53 3.15 5.61
CA ILE A 327 3.98 3.07 5.42
C ILE A 327 4.68 3.04 6.77
N ALA A 328 5.18 1.85 7.15
CA ALA A 328 6.05 1.65 8.31
C ALA A 328 7.48 1.23 7.90
N GLY A 329 7.70 0.93 6.62
CA GLY A 329 9.02 0.65 6.02
C GLY A 329 9.47 1.75 5.04
N ASN A 330 10.22 1.36 4.01
CA ASN A 330 10.70 2.29 2.99
C ASN A 330 9.78 2.31 1.76
N PHE A 331 9.26 3.46 1.38
CA PHE A 331 8.51 3.68 0.15
C PHE A 331 9.29 4.67 -0.71
N ILE A 332 9.84 4.19 -1.83
CA ILE A 332 10.78 4.95 -2.64
C ILE A 332 10.26 5.04 -4.07
N ILE A 333 10.22 6.24 -4.63
CA ILE A 333 9.97 6.48 -6.05
C ILE A 333 11.11 7.33 -6.58
N THR A 334 11.81 6.82 -7.60
CA THR A 334 12.90 7.53 -8.27
C THR A 334 12.52 7.78 -9.73
N HIS A 335 12.22 9.02 -10.03
CA HIS A 335 11.97 9.51 -11.38
C HIS A 335 13.29 9.82 -12.10
N ASP A 336 13.31 9.65 -13.41
CA ASP A 336 14.44 10.09 -14.22
C ASP A 336 14.49 11.62 -14.38
N THR A 337 15.71 12.10 -14.59
CA THR A 337 16.19 13.47 -14.76
C THR A 337 15.43 14.34 -15.76
N SER A 338 14.69 13.79 -16.73
CA SER A 338 14.03 14.56 -17.79
C SER A 338 12.53 14.78 -17.60
N THR A 339 11.89 14.16 -16.60
CA THR A 339 10.43 14.23 -16.44
C THR A 339 10.02 15.53 -15.75
N LYS A 340 9.53 16.49 -16.54
CA LYS A 340 8.86 17.69 -15.99
C LYS A 340 7.40 17.37 -15.71
N GLY A 341 6.97 17.54 -14.46
CA GLY A 341 5.56 17.52 -14.08
C GLY A 341 5.00 16.15 -13.67
N ALA A 342 5.83 15.13 -13.44
CA ALA A 342 5.38 13.88 -12.85
C ALA A 342 4.92 14.15 -11.40
N ALA A 343 3.62 14.03 -11.16
CA ALA A 343 3.04 14.12 -9.82
C ALA A 343 2.52 12.74 -9.42
N ASP A 344 3.03 12.23 -8.31
CA ASP A 344 2.50 11.01 -7.70
C ASP A 344 1.25 11.38 -6.90
N GLY A 345 0.12 10.75 -7.24
CA GLY A 345 -1.19 11.26 -6.89
C GLY A 345 -1.97 10.37 -5.93
N LEU A 346 -2.49 10.96 -4.86
CA LEU A 346 -3.54 10.38 -4.02
C LEU A 346 -4.87 11.01 -4.39
N TYR A 347 -5.89 10.20 -4.66
CA TYR A 347 -7.24 10.63 -5.00
C TYR A 347 -8.24 9.84 -4.15
N ASN A 348 -9.08 10.53 -3.37
CA ASN A 348 -9.98 9.91 -2.40
C ASN A 348 -9.30 8.84 -1.53
N SER A 349 -8.02 9.07 -1.20
CA SER A 349 -7.14 8.07 -0.59
C SER A 349 -6.49 8.61 0.66
N LYS A 350 -6.18 7.74 1.61
CA LYS A 350 -5.42 8.10 2.83
C LYS A 350 -4.05 7.43 2.79
N MET A 351 -2.99 8.19 2.99
CA MET A 351 -1.65 7.69 3.26
C MET A 351 -1.24 8.06 4.68
N THR A 352 -0.92 7.05 5.50
CA THR A 352 -0.36 7.21 6.84
C THR A 352 1.09 6.75 6.86
N VAL A 353 2.00 7.65 7.20
CA VAL A 353 3.43 7.35 7.43
C VAL A 353 3.64 7.19 8.92
N LYS A 354 3.86 5.95 9.33
CA LYS A 354 3.99 5.52 10.73
C LYS A 354 5.42 5.73 11.23
N ASN A 355 5.61 5.56 12.54
CA ASN A 355 6.94 5.54 13.14
C ASN A 355 7.90 4.56 12.42
N GLY A 356 9.07 5.05 12.01
CA GLY A 356 10.06 4.29 11.24
C GLY A 356 9.78 4.20 9.73
N GLY A 357 8.60 4.66 9.30
CA GLY A 357 8.23 4.79 7.89
C GLY A 357 8.98 5.93 7.22
N ASN A 358 9.48 5.67 6.01
CA ASN A 358 10.22 6.63 5.21
C ASN A 358 9.70 6.65 3.77
N VAL A 359 9.08 7.76 3.38
CA VAL A 359 8.64 8.03 2.01
C VAL A 359 9.69 8.90 1.34
N LEU A 360 10.23 8.48 0.20
CA LEU A 360 11.22 9.20 -0.58
C LEU A 360 10.78 9.27 -2.05
N ILE A 361 10.40 10.46 -2.52
CA ILE A 361 9.97 10.69 -3.90
C ILE A 361 10.95 11.66 -4.56
N THR A 362 11.91 11.10 -5.31
CA THR A 362 13.07 11.84 -5.82
C THR A 362 13.15 11.85 -7.34
N SER A 363 13.89 12.81 -7.89
CA SER A 363 14.32 12.83 -9.29
C SER A 363 15.83 12.92 -9.35
N GLY A 364 16.44 12.30 -10.36
CA GLY A 364 17.89 12.27 -10.51
C GLY A 364 18.56 13.64 -10.74
N ASN A 365 17.84 14.66 -11.25
CA ASN A 365 18.38 16.01 -11.56
C ASN A 365 17.27 17.08 -11.68
N ASN A 366 16.89 17.75 -10.58
CA ASN A 366 16.02 18.94 -10.59
C ASN A 366 14.66 18.78 -11.32
N GLY A 367 14.10 17.57 -11.37
CA GLY A 367 12.75 17.35 -11.89
C GLY A 367 11.70 17.93 -10.95
N ASP A 368 10.59 18.45 -11.50
CA ASP A 368 9.47 19.04 -10.75
C ASP A 368 8.58 17.96 -10.06
N VAL A 369 9.21 17.00 -9.40
CA VAL A 369 8.50 15.86 -8.80
C VAL A 369 7.90 16.27 -7.46
N SER A 370 6.59 16.07 -7.36
CA SER A 370 5.78 16.47 -6.22
C SER A 370 4.86 15.34 -5.82
N LEU A 371 4.52 15.26 -4.53
CA LEU A 371 3.37 14.48 -4.08
C LEU A 371 2.11 15.34 -4.27
N ALA A 372 1.07 14.79 -4.90
CA ALA A 372 -0.20 15.46 -5.16
C ALA A 372 -1.35 14.83 -4.37
N LEU A 373 -2.13 15.67 -3.70
CA LEU A 373 -3.35 15.30 -2.98
C LEU A 373 -4.57 15.85 -3.74
N GLY A 374 -5.34 14.97 -4.34
CA GLY A 374 -6.65 15.26 -4.93
C GLY A 374 -7.77 15.25 -3.90
N ALA A 375 -9.02 15.34 -4.37
CA ALA A 375 -10.17 15.57 -3.49
C ALA A 375 -10.34 14.43 -2.45
N ASN A 376 -10.76 14.80 -1.24
CA ASN A 376 -10.96 13.88 -0.10
C ASN A 376 -9.73 13.02 0.26
N SER A 377 -8.52 13.45 -0.12
CA SER A 377 -7.30 12.69 0.16
C SER A 377 -6.63 13.18 1.44
N VAL A 378 -6.00 12.27 2.17
CA VAL A 378 -5.33 12.58 3.44
C VAL A 378 -3.89 12.09 3.39
N LEU A 379 -2.95 12.96 3.73
CA LEU A 379 -1.59 12.59 4.12
C LEU A 379 -1.43 12.80 5.62
N GLU A 380 -1.14 11.73 6.35
CA GLU A 380 -0.87 11.77 7.79
C GLU A 380 0.55 11.29 8.06
N VAL A 381 1.35 12.12 8.73
CA VAL A 381 2.70 11.78 9.17
C VAL A 381 2.69 11.70 10.70
N GLU A 382 2.68 10.47 11.20
CA GLU A 382 2.74 10.18 12.64
C GLU A 382 4.13 10.48 13.20
N GLU A 383 4.24 10.54 14.53
CA GLU A 383 5.52 10.70 15.21
C GLU A 383 6.52 9.60 14.78
N GLY A 384 7.74 10.00 14.43
CA GLY A 384 8.79 9.14 13.90
C GLY A 384 8.67 8.79 12.41
N GLY A 385 7.64 9.25 11.70
CA GLY A 385 7.50 9.12 10.25
C GLY A 385 8.23 10.23 9.48
N LEU A 386 8.68 9.94 8.25
CA LEU A 386 9.36 10.90 7.39
C LEU A 386 8.88 10.84 5.93
N VAL A 387 8.64 12.01 5.34
CA VAL A 387 8.37 12.18 3.91
C VAL A 387 9.38 13.14 3.33
N THR A 388 10.12 12.70 2.31
CA THR A 388 11.07 13.51 1.56
C THR A 388 10.70 13.55 0.09
N VAL A 389 10.59 14.74 -0.50
CA VAL A 389 10.33 14.93 -1.93
C VAL A 389 11.42 15.76 -2.58
N SER A 390 11.53 15.70 -3.91
CA SER A 390 12.43 16.57 -4.67
C SER A 390 12.08 18.04 -4.45
N LYS A 391 10.79 18.38 -4.62
CA LYS A 391 10.33 19.77 -4.73
C LYS A 391 9.31 20.18 -3.67
N GLN A 392 8.07 19.73 -3.77
CA GLN A 392 6.96 20.33 -3.00
C GLN A 392 5.77 19.39 -2.78
N LEU A 393 4.88 19.78 -1.86
CA LEU A 393 3.54 19.21 -1.75
C LEU A 393 2.61 19.98 -2.66
N ARG A 394 1.73 19.26 -3.34
CA ARG A 394 0.65 19.82 -4.13
C ARG A 394 -0.68 19.36 -3.57
N ILE A 395 -1.56 20.28 -3.22
CA ILE A 395 -2.88 19.96 -2.70
C ILE A 395 -3.91 20.62 -3.61
N TYR A 396 -4.63 19.82 -4.39
CA TYR A 396 -5.44 20.29 -5.53
C TYR A 396 -6.93 19.97 -5.46
N GLY A 397 -7.34 19.24 -4.43
CA GLY A 397 -8.71 18.76 -4.33
C GLY A 397 -9.43 19.31 -3.11
N ASN A 398 -10.72 19.52 -3.29
CA ASN A 398 -11.58 19.90 -2.18
C ASN A 398 -11.54 18.84 -1.06
N ASN A 399 -11.53 19.28 0.19
CA ASN A 399 -11.46 18.45 1.39
C ASN A 399 -10.20 17.56 1.46
N ALA A 400 -9.12 17.96 0.79
CA ALA A 400 -7.81 17.33 0.96
C ALA A 400 -7.15 17.81 2.27
N ARG A 401 -6.44 16.93 2.96
CA ARG A 401 -5.91 17.18 4.30
C ARG A 401 -4.49 16.68 4.50
N VAL A 402 -3.67 17.47 5.19
CA VAL A 402 -2.33 17.10 5.64
C VAL A 402 -2.32 17.16 7.17
N ILE A 403 -1.80 16.13 7.82
CA ILE A 403 -1.76 16.01 9.28
C ILE A 403 -0.33 15.68 9.71
N LEU A 404 0.30 16.54 10.49
CA LEU A 404 1.69 16.40 10.91
C LEU A 404 1.79 16.31 12.43
N HIS A 405 2.14 15.12 12.93
CA HIS A 405 2.46 14.88 14.34
C HIS A 405 3.96 14.93 14.64
N GLN A 406 4.79 14.86 13.60
CA GLN A 406 6.24 14.88 13.69
C GLN A 406 6.80 16.27 13.39
N GLU A 407 7.74 16.74 14.22
CA GLU A 407 8.52 17.94 13.92
C GLU A 407 9.36 17.71 12.66
N ASN A 408 9.18 18.60 11.66
CA ASN A 408 9.87 18.54 10.38
C ASN A 408 9.78 17.16 9.70
N GLY A 409 8.62 16.49 9.85
CA GLY A 409 8.31 15.20 9.22
C GLY A 409 8.22 15.26 7.70
N LEU A 410 8.21 16.47 7.14
CA LEU A 410 8.28 16.75 5.71
C LEU A 410 9.66 17.39 5.40
N ARG A 411 10.49 16.80 4.51
CA ARG A 411 11.71 17.44 3.92
C ARG A 411 11.76 17.60 2.38
N SER A 412 12.18 18.76 1.87
CA SER A 412 12.37 18.96 0.42
C SER A 412 13.85 19.01 0.07
N GLN A 413 14.24 18.44 -1.05
CA GLN A 413 15.61 18.55 -1.56
C GLN A 413 15.89 19.93 -2.19
N GLU A 414 14.90 20.57 -2.83
CA GLU A 414 15.05 21.87 -3.49
C GLU A 414 15.17 23.03 -2.51
N TYR A 415 14.43 22.99 -1.40
CA TYR A 415 14.36 24.10 -0.43
C TYR A 415 15.16 23.84 0.85
N ASN A 416 16.38 23.29 0.72
CA ASN A 416 17.31 23.05 1.84
C ASN A 416 16.70 22.30 3.04
N GLY A 417 15.86 21.30 2.77
CA GLY A 417 15.18 20.51 3.80
C GLY A 417 13.82 21.05 4.25
N LYS A 418 13.41 22.26 3.82
CA LYS A 418 12.10 22.85 4.16
C LYS A 418 11.05 22.52 3.11
N TRP A 419 9.77 22.41 3.45
CA TRP A 419 8.74 22.22 2.42
C TRP A 419 8.13 23.52 1.92
N LYS A 420 7.86 23.55 0.61
CA LYS A 420 6.85 24.44 0.03
C LYS A 420 5.54 23.66 -0.12
N ILE A 421 4.43 24.24 0.32
CA ILE A 421 3.09 23.68 0.14
C ILE A 421 2.40 24.50 -0.94
N ILE A 422 2.02 23.87 -2.06
CA ILE A 422 1.17 24.48 -3.07
C ILE A 422 -0.26 24.04 -2.85
N ILE A 423 -1.13 25.00 -2.64
CA ILE A 423 -2.58 24.84 -2.54
C ILE A 423 -3.16 25.31 -3.86
N GLY A 424 -4.00 24.52 -4.51
CA GLY A 424 -4.60 24.97 -5.76
C GLY A 424 -5.90 24.29 -6.15
N GLY A 425 -6.47 24.76 -7.24
CA GLY A 425 -7.76 24.30 -7.75
C GLY A 425 -8.89 25.31 -7.54
N VAL A 426 -9.85 25.30 -8.46
CA VAL A 426 -11.03 26.19 -8.45
C VAL A 426 -12.00 25.71 -7.35
N TYR A 427 -12.29 26.56 -6.36
CA TYR A 427 -13.12 26.24 -5.19
C TYR A 427 -12.58 25.08 -4.33
N SER A 428 -11.42 25.30 -3.71
CA SER A 428 -10.80 24.30 -2.84
C SER A 428 -10.82 24.73 -1.38
N ASP A 429 -11.43 23.90 -0.52
CA ASP A 429 -11.20 23.90 0.92
C ASP A 429 -10.14 22.86 1.23
N VAL A 430 -8.98 23.31 1.70
CA VAL A 430 -7.82 22.47 1.99
C VAL A 430 -7.45 22.59 3.46
N TYR A 431 -7.04 21.48 4.06
CA TYR A 431 -6.76 21.40 5.49
C TYR A 431 -5.30 21.04 5.76
N VAL A 432 -4.66 21.79 6.65
CA VAL A 432 -3.31 21.47 7.16
C VAL A 432 -3.35 21.53 8.67
N ASP A 433 -3.12 20.40 9.32
CA ASP A 433 -3.05 20.32 10.78
C ASP A 433 -1.63 20.05 11.24
N LEU A 434 -1.16 20.92 12.13
CA LEU A 434 0.19 20.90 12.67
C LEU A 434 0.12 20.65 14.17
N TYR A 435 0.53 19.46 14.61
CA TYR A 435 0.57 19.08 16.03
C TYR A 435 1.99 19.10 16.62
N ALA A 436 2.99 19.45 15.81
CA ALA A 436 4.37 19.65 16.22
C ALA A 436 4.98 20.85 15.46
N ASN A 437 6.04 21.43 16.01
CA ASN A 437 6.72 22.57 15.40
C ASN A 437 7.17 22.25 13.97
N GLN A 438 7.06 23.22 13.07
CA GLN A 438 7.45 23.06 11.67
C GLN A 438 8.33 24.21 11.21
N ASP A 439 9.29 23.90 10.35
CA ASP A 439 10.08 24.85 9.58
C ASP A 439 9.83 24.64 8.07
N LEU A 440 9.00 25.52 7.50
CA LEU A 440 8.56 25.47 6.12
C LEU A 440 9.19 26.61 5.31
N TYR A 441 9.23 26.44 4.00
CA TYR A 441 9.62 27.51 3.08
C TYR A 441 8.48 28.54 2.96
N GLY A 442 7.27 28.08 2.64
CA GLY A 442 6.10 28.95 2.49
C GLY A 442 4.92 28.23 1.85
N ILE A 443 3.81 28.95 1.72
CA ILE A 443 2.56 28.48 1.12
C ILE A 443 2.36 29.20 -0.22
N SER A 444 2.08 28.48 -1.29
CA SER A 444 1.75 29.07 -2.60
C SER A 444 0.29 28.77 -2.93
N PHE A 445 -0.43 29.78 -3.40
CA PHE A 445 -1.80 29.62 -3.90
C PHE A 445 -1.79 29.56 -5.42
N TRP A 446 -2.31 28.49 -5.98
CA TRP A 446 -2.36 28.25 -7.42
C TRP A 446 -3.80 28.10 -7.88
N GLY A 447 -4.35 29.15 -8.48
CA GLY A 447 -5.73 29.15 -8.95
C GLY A 447 -6.05 30.39 -9.77
N ASP A 448 -7.10 30.31 -10.57
CA ASP A 448 -7.59 31.43 -11.36
C ASP A 448 -8.59 32.25 -10.55
N GLU A 449 -8.24 33.51 -10.25
CA GLU A 449 -9.08 34.48 -9.55
C GLU A 449 -10.15 35.09 -10.49
N SER A 450 -10.05 34.88 -11.81
CA SER A 450 -10.84 35.59 -12.84
C SER A 450 -12.35 35.37 -12.78
N ALA A 451 -12.85 34.45 -11.94
CA ALA A 451 -14.27 34.17 -11.75
C ALA A 451 -14.77 34.35 -10.31
N GLY A 452 -13.99 34.99 -9.43
CA GLY A 452 -14.34 35.17 -8.01
C GLY A 452 -14.24 33.88 -7.19
N ASN A 453 -13.40 32.95 -7.63
CA ASN A 453 -13.24 31.64 -7.00
C ASN A 453 -12.38 31.76 -5.76
N THR A 454 -12.91 31.33 -4.60
CA THR A 454 -12.14 31.32 -3.36
C THR A 454 -11.37 30.01 -3.20
N THR A 455 -10.14 30.12 -2.71
CA THR A 455 -9.33 29.01 -2.19
C THR A 455 -9.07 29.28 -0.71
N THR A 456 -9.46 28.34 0.15
CA THR A 456 -9.33 28.49 1.60
C THR A 456 -8.37 27.44 2.14
N LEU A 457 -7.33 27.90 2.82
CA LEU A 457 -6.50 27.08 3.68
C LEU A 457 -7.07 27.10 5.10
N HIS A 458 -7.53 25.96 5.59
CA HIS A 458 -7.84 25.72 6.98
C HIS A 458 -6.59 25.20 7.69
N LEU A 459 -5.95 26.05 8.49
CA LEU A 459 -4.72 25.75 9.22
C LEU A 459 -5.02 25.50 10.69
N THR A 460 -4.83 24.26 11.16
CA THR A 460 -4.95 23.92 12.58
C THR A 460 -3.58 23.95 13.25
N LEU A 461 -3.45 24.75 14.31
CA LEU A 461 -2.28 24.76 15.19
C LEU A 461 -2.62 24.00 16.48
N GLY A 462 -2.01 22.83 16.65
CA GLY A 462 -2.22 21.97 17.82
C GLY A 462 -1.77 22.64 19.12
N GLU A 463 -2.35 22.23 20.24
CA GLU A 463 -2.14 22.89 21.54
C GLU A 463 -0.66 22.96 21.97
N ASN A 464 0.12 21.94 21.59
CA ASN A 464 1.54 21.79 21.91
C ASN A 464 2.48 22.47 20.89
N LEU A 465 1.96 22.99 19.78
CA LEU A 465 2.75 23.71 18.79
C LEU A 465 3.11 25.08 19.36
N THR A 466 4.40 25.34 19.50
CA THR A 466 4.94 26.61 20.01
C THR A 466 5.44 27.51 18.91
N SER A 467 5.80 26.94 17.75
CA SER A 467 6.31 27.71 16.61
C SER A 467 5.98 27.04 15.27
N LEU A 468 5.44 27.84 14.36
CA LEU A 468 5.44 27.59 12.92
C LEU A 468 6.38 28.64 12.29
N THR A 469 7.50 28.18 11.77
CA THR A 469 8.48 29.03 11.08
C THR A 469 8.33 28.88 9.57
N LEU A 470 8.31 30.02 8.89
CA LEU A 470 8.18 30.14 7.44
C LEU A 470 9.29 31.07 6.91
N ASP A 471 9.87 30.78 5.75
CA ASP A 471 10.73 31.77 5.10
C ASP A 471 9.88 32.94 4.55
N THR A 472 8.69 32.64 4.02
CA THR A 472 7.65 33.60 3.64
C THR A 472 6.27 33.01 3.89
N LEU A 473 5.27 33.84 4.25
CA LEU A 473 3.88 33.36 4.40
C LEU A 473 3.36 32.86 3.05
N VAL A 474 3.35 33.76 2.06
CA VAL A 474 2.99 33.45 0.67
C VAL A 474 4.26 33.37 -0.19
N ALA A 475 4.40 32.26 -0.92
CA ALA A 475 5.55 31.93 -1.77
C ALA A 475 5.28 32.21 -3.25
N ASP A 476 6.33 32.10 -4.07
CA ASP A 476 6.29 32.24 -5.54
C ASP A 476 5.85 33.62 -6.06
N GLY A 477 6.05 34.68 -5.25
CA GLY A 477 5.72 36.05 -5.64
C GLY A 477 4.21 36.36 -5.63
N ASP A 478 3.44 35.48 -5.03
CA ASP A 478 2.00 35.59 -4.91
C ASP A 478 1.59 36.40 -3.66
N THR A 479 0.32 36.75 -3.54
CA THR A 479 -0.23 37.54 -2.43
C THR A 479 -1.52 36.96 -1.88
N LEU A 480 -1.80 37.23 -0.60
CA LEU A 480 -3.14 37.07 -0.04
C LEU A 480 -4.09 38.12 -0.64
N THR A 481 -5.24 37.65 -1.10
CA THR A 481 -6.30 38.44 -1.73
C THR A 481 -7.65 38.10 -1.10
N GLU A 482 -8.73 38.77 -1.47
CA GLU A 482 -10.09 38.40 -1.04
C GLU A 482 -10.53 36.99 -1.53
N TYR A 483 -9.76 36.38 -2.43
CA TYR A 483 -10.00 35.04 -2.98
C TYR A 483 -9.07 33.97 -2.42
N ARG A 484 -8.04 34.36 -1.66
CA ARG A 484 -7.04 33.45 -1.08
C ARG A 484 -7.04 33.61 0.43
N LEU A 485 -7.76 32.72 1.09
CA LEU A 485 -8.13 32.85 2.49
C LEU A 485 -7.31 31.88 3.34
N ILE A 486 -6.96 32.31 4.56
CA ILE A 486 -6.38 31.44 5.58
C ILE A 486 -7.27 31.52 6.82
N ASP A 487 -7.85 30.40 7.22
CA ASP A 487 -8.57 30.27 8.47
C ASP A 487 -7.75 29.47 9.47
N ILE A 488 -7.45 30.06 10.63
CA ILE A 488 -6.52 29.49 11.62
C ILE A 488 -7.28 29.05 12.87
N THR A 489 -7.26 27.75 13.13
CA THR A 489 -7.75 27.17 14.39
C THR A 489 -6.59 27.03 15.38
N GLY A 490 -6.81 27.44 16.63
CA GLY A 490 -5.78 27.34 17.70
C GLY A 490 -4.72 28.46 17.66
N PHE A 491 -4.99 29.57 16.96
CA PHE A 491 -4.10 30.71 16.86
C PHE A 491 -3.73 31.27 18.25
N LYS A 492 -2.46 31.61 18.40
CA LYS A 492 -1.92 32.37 19.53
C LYS A 492 -0.90 33.37 18.97
N ASN A 493 -0.85 34.56 19.55
CA ASN A 493 0.18 35.53 19.20
C ASN A 493 1.58 34.92 19.42
N ASN A 494 2.53 35.30 18.56
CA ASN A 494 3.91 34.84 18.53
C ASN A 494 4.12 33.35 18.17
N THR A 495 3.10 32.69 17.60
CA THR A 495 3.24 31.29 17.14
C THR A 495 3.70 31.19 15.68
N ILE A 496 3.28 32.10 14.80
CA ILE A 496 3.64 32.08 13.38
C ILE A 496 4.72 33.13 13.13
N PHE A 497 5.91 32.69 12.74
CA PHE A 497 7.05 33.53 12.41
C PHE A 497 7.40 33.42 10.93
N VAL A 498 7.59 34.56 10.27
CA VAL A 498 8.05 34.65 8.88
C VAL A 498 9.39 35.37 8.80
N LYS A 499 10.34 34.86 8.01
CA LYS A 499 11.62 35.55 7.78
C LYS A 499 11.51 36.71 6.82
N SER A 500 10.47 36.73 5.98
CA SER A 500 10.15 37.78 5.03
C SER A 500 8.64 37.93 4.94
N LYS A 501 8.14 39.15 5.08
CA LYS A 501 6.72 39.48 4.80
C LYS A 501 6.56 40.04 3.40
N ASN A 502 5.37 39.89 2.83
CA ASN A 502 4.95 40.64 1.66
C ASN A 502 3.97 41.75 2.10
N ASP A 503 4.29 43.01 1.82
CA ASP A 503 3.44 44.15 2.20
C ASP A 503 2.16 44.26 1.36
N GLU A 504 2.10 43.51 0.24
CA GLU A 504 0.91 43.42 -0.60
C GLU A 504 -0.10 42.36 -0.08
N ASP A 505 0.26 41.56 0.93
CA ASP A 505 -0.65 40.58 1.52
C ASP A 505 -1.82 41.27 2.23
N LEU A 506 -3.04 40.96 1.79
CA LEU A 506 -4.26 41.40 2.44
C LEU A 506 -4.51 40.62 3.75
N LEU A 507 -3.98 41.11 4.86
CA LEU A 507 -4.11 40.43 6.18
C LEU A 507 -5.56 40.26 6.65
N SER A 508 -6.52 41.02 6.11
CA SER A 508 -7.95 40.78 6.39
C SER A 508 -8.49 39.48 5.78
N SER A 509 -7.73 38.81 4.92
CA SER A 509 -8.01 37.47 4.40
C SER A 509 -7.59 36.36 5.35
N ILE A 510 -7.04 36.71 6.52
CA ILE A 510 -6.72 35.78 7.61
C ILE A 510 -7.80 35.89 8.69
N SER A 511 -8.34 34.75 9.10
CA SER A 511 -9.27 34.65 10.24
C SER A 511 -8.74 33.72 11.32
N ALA A 512 -9.11 33.99 12.57
CA ALA A 512 -8.95 33.05 13.69
C ALA A 512 -10.01 33.36 14.75
N ASP A 513 -10.57 32.31 15.36
CA ASP A 513 -11.59 32.47 16.41
C ASP A 513 -11.04 33.24 17.62
N GLY A 514 -11.81 34.19 18.14
CA GLY A 514 -11.41 35.05 19.26
C GLY A 514 -10.40 36.17 18.91
N PHE A 515 -10.04 36.35 17.64
CA PHE A 515 -9.09 37.39 17.20
C PHE A 515 -9.65 38.27 16.08
N LYS A 516 -9.10 39.48 15.95
CA LYS A 516 -9.36 40.41 14.85
C LYS A 516 -8.14 41.28 14.57
N ASP A 517 -8.16 42.02 13.45
CA ASP A 517 -7.16 43.04 13.12
C ASP A 517 -5.73 42.48 13.13
N PHE A 518 -5.42 41.54 12.22
CA PHE A 518 -4.08 40.95 12.07
C PHE A 518 -3.02 41.98 11.64
N TYR A 519 -1.80 41.85 12.16
CA TYR A 519 -0.66 42.72 11.87
C TYR A 519 0.67 41.98 11.99
N TRP A 520 1.70 42.54 11.34
CA TRP A 520 3.08 42.08 11.47
C TRP A 520 3.81 42.81 12.60
N GLU A 521 4.40 42.07 13.54
CA GLU A 521 5.29 42.60 14.57
C GLU A 521 6.75 42.29 14.21
N GLU A 522 7.56 43.32 14.02
CA GLU A 522 8.98 43.19 13.68
C GLU A 522 9.81 42.73 14.87
N THR A 523 10.77 41.84 14.60
CA THR A 523 11.72 41.30 15.58
C THR A 523 13.11 41.18 14.96
N ASP A 524 14.10 40.80 15.75
CA ASP A 524 15.45 40.52 15.27
C ASP A 524 15.45 39.32 14.29
N GLY A 525 15.41 39.63 12.99
CA GLY A 525 15.56 38.64 11.91
C GLY A 525 14.25 38.18 11.23
N GLY A 526 13.11 38.80 11.54
CA GLY A 526 11.85 38.52 10.85
C GLY A 526 10.63 39.15 11.53
N TRP A 527 9.44 38.60 11.25
CA TRP A 527 8.16 39.14 11.70
C TRP A 527 7.27 38.05 12.30
N TYR A 528 6.57 38.36 13.39
CA TYR A 528 5.48 37.53 13.90
C TYR A 528 4.14 38.01 13.35
N LEU A 529 3.29 37.06 12.96
CA LEU A 529 1.88 37.35 12.70
C LEU A 529 1.12 37.41 14.03
N ASN A 530 0.61 38.57 14.38
CA ASN A 530 -0.13 38.83 15.60
C ASN A 530 -1.52 39.40 15.30
N ALA A 531 -2.43 39.30 16.26
CA ALA A 531 -3.77 39.85 16.16
C ALA A 531 -4.25 40.40 17.52
N ILE A 532 -5.30 41.21 17.47
CA ILE A 532 -5.96 41.77 18.65
C ILE A 532 -6.99 40.75 19.15
N ALA A 533 -6.79 40.26 20.37
CA ALA A 533 -7.76 39.39 21.02
C ALA A 533 -9.10 40.13 21.24
N VAL A 534 -10.20 39.50 20.81
CA VAL A 534 -11.56 39.95 21.11
C VAL A 534 -11.92 39.36 22.48
N PRO A 535 -12.15 40.18 23.52
CA PRO A 535 -12.42 39.64 24.84
C PRO A 535 -13.71 38.81 24.81
N GLU A 536 -13.65 37.58 25.32
CA GLU A 536 -14.82 36.71 25.35
C GLU A 536 -15.97 37.36 26.13
N PRO A 537 -17.23 37.14 25.74
CA PRO A 537 -18.39 37.63 26.49
C PRO A 537 -18.37 37.28 27.98
N ALA A 538 -17.75 36.15 28.35
CA ALA A 538 -17.56 35.71 29.73
C ALA A 538 -16.59 36.62 30.54
N PHE A 539 -15.58 37.20 29.89
CA PHE A 539 -14.70 38.20 30.51
C PHE A 539 -15.49 39.46 30.88
N PHE A 540 -16.35 39.94 29.97
CA PHE A 540 -17.22 41.07 30.27
C PHE A 540 -18.23 40.70 31.38
N ALA A 541 -18.84 39.52 31.31
CA ALA A 541 -19.78 39.08 32.34
C ALA A 541 -19.13 38.98 33.73
N SER A 542 -17.90 38.48 33.83
CA SER A 542 -17.16 38.39 35.09
C SER A 542 -16.70 39.76 35.60
N ALA A 543 -16.22 40.65 34.72
CA ALA A 543 -15.86 42.02 35.07
C ALA A 543 -17.08 42.81 35.58
N PHE A 544 -18.23 42.71 34.92
CA PHE A 544 -19.48 43.32 35.36
C PHE A 544 -20.03 42.65 36.63
N GLY A 545 -19.86 41.34 36.80
CA GLY A 545 -20.20 40.62 38.03
C GLY A 545 -19.37 41.07 39.23
N LEU A 546 -18.05 41.24 39.05
CA LEU A 546 -17.14 41.78 40.07
C LEU A 546 -17.46 43.24 40.42
N LEU A 547 -17.77 44.05 39.42
CA LEU A 547 -18.19 45.45 39.63
C LEU A 547 -19.53 45.50 40.41
N ALA A 548 -20.49 44.66 40.06
CA ALA A 548 -21.76 44.55 40.78
C ALA A 548 -21.56 44.12 42.23
N LEU A 549 -20.66 43.16 42.49
CA LEU A 549 -20.30 42.72 43.84
C LEU A 549 -19.62 43.86 44.63
N ALA A 550 -18.67 44.58 44.01
CA ALA A 550 -17.99 45.71 44.64
C ALA A 550 -18.97 46.84 45.00
N LEU A 551 -19.92 47.16 44.12
CA LEU A 551 -20.97 48.14 44.38
C LEU A 551 -21.93 47.69 45.48
N ALA A 552 -22.29 46.40 45.52
CA ALA A 552 -23.12 45.84 46.58
C ALA A 552 -22.42 45.89 47.96
N LEU A 553 -21.13 45.56 48.01
CA LEU A 553 -20.30 45.66 49.23
C LEU A 553 -20.09 47.12 49.66
N GLY A 554 -19.89 48.04 48.70
CA GLY A 554 -19.78 49.47 48.96
C GLY A 554 -21.05 50.06 49.57
N ARG A 555 -22.23 49.70 49.06
CA ARG A 555 -23.52 50.10 49.65
C ARG A 555 -23.71 49.58 51.08
N ARG A 556 -23.25 48.36 51.37
CA ARG A 556 -23.38 47.74 52.70
C ARG A 556 -22.44 48.33 53.76
N ARG A 557 -21.41 49.08 53.37
CA ARG A 557 -20.53 49.86 54.27
C ARG A 557 -20.97 51.32 54.44
N ALA A 558 -21.80 51.83 53.54
CA ALA A 558 -22.34 53.19 53.59
C ALA A 558 -23.73 53.28 54.28
N SER A 559 -24.30 52.14 54.66
CA SER A 559 -25.41 51.98 55.61
C SER A 559 -24.87 51.57 56.98
#